data_AF-A0AAU9VX38-F1
#
_entry.id   AF-A0AAU9VX38-F1
#
_cell.length_a   1.000
_cell.length_b   1.000
_cell.length_c   1.000
_cell.angle_alpha   90.00
_cell.angle_beta   90.00
_cell.angle_gamma   90.00
#
_symmetry.space_group_name_H-M   'P 1'
#
loop_
_entity.id
_entity.type
_entity.pdbx_description
1 polymer ?
#
loop_
_entity_poly.entity_id
_entity_poly.type
_entity_poly.pdbx_seq_one_letter_code
_entity_poly.pdbx_strand_id
1 'polypeptide(L)'
;MEATEANLDIKVTQLKMSIGKTNTIVETGKSEAIKRHLSTLRSLSKELNRMQIEVEATRLGAKEEIADIKAWNSGIDAQLETADCEVDKMCTWIDDRKREAEAIVKQEELKFHKAKIEMQAEIQVEPHPQQATMTAIHGDLVRIDPDWESWDCKTFRSSLIVDQEKSNGYKPA
;
A
#
# COMPACT_ATOMS: atom_id res chain seq x y z
N MET A 1 -8.31 -42.91 13.65
CA MET A 1 -8.42 -42.54 12.23
C MET A 1 -9.59 -41.58 12.04
N GLU A 2 -10.79 -41.94 12.48
CA GLU A 2 -12.02 -41.15 12.27
C GLU A 2 -11.95 -39.70 12.80
N ALA A 3 -11.38 -39.47 14.00
CA ALA A 3 -11.29 -38.13 14.58
C ALA A 3 -10.31 -37.18 13.85
N THR A 4 -9.19 -37.71 13.32
CA THR A 4 -8.20 -36.90 12.60
C THR A 4 -8.68 -36.54 11.20
N GLU A 5 -9.37 -37.46 10.53
CA GLU A 5 -10.00 -37.23 9.23
C GLU A 5 -11.16 -36.22 9.34
N ALA A 6 -12.04 -36.38 10.32
CA ALA A 6 -13.13 -35.42 10.55
C ALA A 6 -12.60 -34.01 10.84
N ASN A 7 -11.52 -33.89 11.60
CA ASN A 7 -10.87 -32.61 11.84
C ASN A 7 -10.28 -32.00 10.56
N LEU A 8 -9.73 -32.82 9.66
CA LEU A 8 -9.21 -32.36 8.37
C LEU A 8 -10.33 -31.80 7.49
N ASP A 9 -11.48 -32.48 7.43
CA ASP A 9 -12.64 -32.00 6.66
C ASP A 9 -13.18 -30.66 7.18
N ILE A 10 -13.16 -30.48 8.51
CA ILE A 10 -13.46 -29.18 9.14
C ILE A 10 -12.47 -28.11 8.66
N LYS A 11 -11.17 -28.43 8.59
CA LYS A 11 -10.14 -27.49 8.12
C LYS A 11 -10.28 -27.16 6.64
N VAL A 12 -10.57 -28.14 5.79
CA VAL A 12 -10.89 -27.93 4.37
C VAL A 12 -12.07 -26.96 4.23
N THR A 13 -13.12 -27.16 5.04
CA THR A 13 -14.29 -26.28 5.06
C THR A 13 -13.93 -24.86 5.52
N GLN A 14 -13.14 -24.72 6.58
CA GLN A 14 -12.65 -23.42 7.07
C GLN A 14 -11.82 -22.69 6.01
N LEU A 15 -10.95 -23.40 5.29
CA LEU A 15 -10.15 -22.84 4.21
C LEU A 15 -11.03 -22.34 3.06
N LYS A 16 -11.97 -23.16 2.57
CA LYS A 16 -12.95 -22.78 1.53
C LYS A 16 -13.76 -21.54 1.91
N MET A 17 -14.26 -21.48 3.14
CA MET A 17 -14.99 -20.31 3.65
C MET A 17 -14.12 -19.06 3.70
N SER A 18 -12.82 -19.21 3.95
CA SER A 18 -11.87 -18.10 4.02
C SER A 18 -11.49 -17.61 2.61
N ILE A 19 -11.26 -18.53 1.68
CA ILE A 19 -11.07 -18.24 0.24
C ILE A 19 -12.26 -17.44 -0.30
N GLY A 20 -13.48 -17.89 -0.03
CA GLY A 20 -14.69 -17.19 -0.50
C GLY A 20 -14.87 -15.76 0.02
N LYS A 21 -14.21 -15.40 1.13
CA LYS A 21 -14.23 -14.05 1.70
C LYS A 21 -13.11 -13.15 1.17
N THR A 22 -12.16 -13.67 0.40
CA THR A 22 -10.99 -12.90 -0.04
C THR A 22 -11.39 -11.68 -0.86
N ASN A 23 -12.23 -11.85 -1.88
CA ASN A 23 -12.65 -10.74 -2.75
C ASN A 23 -13.35 -9.63 -1.95
N THR A 24 -14.28 -9.99 -1.06
CA THR A 24 -15.02 -9.01 -0.25
C THR A 24 -14.10 -8.23 0.70
N ILE A 25 -13.03 -8.85 1.20
CA ILE A 25 -12.02 -8.18 2.04
C ILE A 25 -11.13 -7.26 1.21
N VAL A 26 -10.69 -7.69 0.04
CA VAL A 26 -9.89 -6.89 -0.90
C VAL A 26 -10.67 -5.64 -1.33
N GLU A 27 -11.96 -5.78 -1.64
CA GLU A 27 -12.86 -4.69 -2.01
C GLU A 27 -13.00 -3.62 -0.91
N THR A 28 -12.79 -3.96 0.37
CA THR A 28 -12.79 -2.95 1.43
C THR A 28 -11.65 -1.94 1.31
N GLY A 29 -10.58 -2.29 0.57
CA GLY A 29 -9.38 -1.46 0.39
C GLY A 29 -8.57 -1.21 1.67
N LYS A 30 -8.91 -1.87 2.79
CA LYS A 30 -8.25 -1.66 4.09
C LYS A 30 -7.03 -2.57 4.22
N SER A 31 -5.84 -2.00 4.03
CA SER A 31 -4.56 -2.74 4.07
C SER A 31 -4.41 -3.64 5.31
N GLU A 32 -4.77 -3.16 6.51
CA GLU A 32 -4.69 -3.97 7.74
C GLU A 32 -5.70 -5.13 7.78
N ALA A 33 -6.88 -4.96 7.20
CA ALA A 33 -7.85 -6.06 7.08
C ALA A 33 -7.34 -7.15 6.14
N ILE A 34 -6.76 -6.73 5.01
CA ILE A 34 -6.14 -7.61 4.01
C ILE A 34 -4.96 -8.37 4.61
N LYS A 35 -4.07 -7.71 5.36
CA LYS A 35 -2.94 -8.36 6.06
C LYS A 35 -3.39 -9.39 7.10
N ARG A 36 -4.43 -9.09 7.89
CA ARG A 36 -4.99 -10.05 8.84
C ARG A 36 -5.55 -11.28 8.13
N HIS A 37 -6.29 -11.08 7.04
CA HIS A 37 -6.85 -12.18 6.26
C HIS A 37 -5.77 -13.02 5.57
N LEU A 38 -4.71 -12.41 5.05
CA LEU A 38 -3.51 -13.10 4.55
C LEU A 38 -2.90 -14.03 5.61
N SER A 39 -2.77 -13.54 6.85
CA SER A 39 -2.26 -14.35 7.97
C SER A 39 -3.18 -15.55 8.25
N THR A 40 -4.50 -15.35 8.22
CA THR A 40 -5.48 -16.43 8.39
C THR A 40 -5.37 -17.49 7.29
N LEU A 41 -5.33 -17.10 6.01
CA LEU A 41 -5.20 -18.04 4.89
C LEU A 41 -3.90 -18.87 4.97
N ARG A 42 -2.78 -18.22 5.27
CA ARG A 42 -1.48 -18.91 5.44
C ARG A 42 -1.50 -19.88 6.62
N SER A 43 -2.11 -19.48 7.74
CA SER A 43 -2.24 -20.34 8.92
C SER A 43 -3.10 -21.57 8.63
N LEU A 44 -4.24 -21.39 7.97
CA LEU A 44 -5.13 -22.49 7.61
C LEU A 44 -4.49 -23.44 6.60
N SER A 45 -3.80 -22.92 5.58
CA SER A 45 -3.12 -23.74 4.58
C SER A 45 -1.98 -24.57 5.18
N LYS A 46 -1.19 -23.97 6.08
CA LYS A 46 -0.13 -24.68 6.81
C LYS A 46 -0.69 -25.78 7.71
N GLU A 47 -1.79 -25.50 8.42
CA GLU A 47 -2.44 -26.47 9.28
C GLU A 47 -3.05 -27.63 8.47
N LEU A 48 -3.70 -27.31 7.35
CA LEU A 48 -4.29 -28.30 6.44
C LEU A 48 -3.22 -29.24 5.87
N ASN A 49 -2.12 -28.71 5.35
CA ASN A 49 -1.01 -29.52 4.82
C ASN A 49 -0.38 -30.42 5.89
N ARG A 50 -0.21 -29.90 7.12
CA ARG A 50 0.28 -30.73 8.24
C ARG A 50 -0.65 -31.92 8.49
N MET A 51 -1.95 -31.67 8.57
CA MET A 51 -2.94 -32.72 8.86
C MET A 51 -3.12 -33.70 7.70
N GLN A 52 -2.95 -33.24 6.45
CA GLN A 52 -2.94 -34.10 5.27
C GLN A 52 -1.83 -35.15 5.37
N ILE A 53 -0.61 -34.72 5.69
CA ILE A 53 0.55 -35.62 5.87
C ILE A 53 0.31 -36.61 7.01
N GLU A 54 -0.29 -36.15 8.12
CA GLU A 54 -0.65 -37.01 9.25
C GLU A 54 -1.67 -38.09 8.86
N VAL A 55 -2.74 -37.72 8.15
CA VAL A 55 -3.77 -38.66 7.69
C VAL A 55 -3.20 -39.61 6.64
N GLU A 56 -2.41 -39.12 5.68
CA GLU A 56 -1.71 -39.95 4.70
C GLU A 56 -0.84 -41.02 5.37
N ALA A 57 -0.05 -40.64 6.37
CA ALA A 57 0.77 -41.59 7.13
C ALA A 57 -0.08 -42.69 7.80
N THR A 58 -1.25 -42.33 8.33
CA THR A 58 -2.17 -43.32 8.93
C THR A 58 -2.77 -44.27 7.89
N ARG A 59 -3.17 -43.75 6.71
CA ARG A 59 -3.73 -44.56 5.62
C ARG A 59 -2.70 -45.51 5.01
N LEU A 60 -1.46 -45.06 4.85
CA LEU A 60 -0.33 -45.91 4.45
C LEU A 60 -0.07 -47.01 5.47
N GLY A 61 -0.12 -46.69 6.77
CA GLY A 61 -0.01 -47.69 7.85
C GLY A 61 -1.13 -48.73 7.85
N ALA A 62 -2.34 -48.31 7.47
CA ALA A 62 -3.50 -49.19 7.26
C ALA A 62 -3.44 -50.01 5.97
N LYS A 63 -2.43 -49.77 5.11
CA LYS A 63 -2.25 -50.41 3.80
C LYS A 63 -3.44 -50.20 2.86
N GLU A 64 -4.05 -49.03 2.92
CA GLU A 64 -5.03 -48.62 1.93
C GLU A 64 -4.41 -48.56 0.53
N GLU A 65 -5.26 -48.61 -0.50
CA GLU A 65 -4.81 -48.58 -1.88
C GLU A 65 -4.10 -47.26 -2.19
N ILE A 66 -2.86 -47.35 -2.70
CA ILE A 66 -2.03 -46.18 -3.01
C ILE A 66 -2.72 -45.25 -4.03
N ALA A 67 -3.51 -45.82 -4.96
CA ALA A 67 -4.26 -45.04 -5.94
C ALA A 67 -5.31 -44.15 -5.27
N ASP A 68 -6.03 -44.67 -4.28
CA ASP A 68 -7.05 -43.93 -3.53
C ASP A 68 -6.42 -42.83 -2.68
N ILE A 69 -5.31 -43.12 -2.00
CA ILE A 69 -4.55 -42.13 -1.21
C ILE A 69 -4.09 -40.98 -2.10
N LYS A 70 -3.56 -41.27 -3.29
CA LYS A 70 -3.12 -40.24 -4.24
C LYS A 70 -4.27 -39.39 -4.77
N ALA A 71 -5.39 -40.02 -5.14
CA ALA A 71 -6.56 -39.31 -5.61
C ALA A 71 -7.12 -38.36 -4.55
N TRP A 72 -7.16 -38.81 -3.28
CA TRP A 72 -7.55 -37.98 -2.15
C TRP A 72 -6.57 -36.82 -1.90
N ASN A 73 -5.25 -37.07 -1.92
CA ASN A 73 -4.23 -36.05 -1.77
C ASN A 73 -4.35 -34.96 -2.84
N SER A 74 -4.56 -35.35 -4.10
CA SER A 74 -4.75 -34.39 -5.20
C SER A 74 -5.96 -33.46 -4.97
N GLY A 75 -7.01 -33.96 -4.30
CA GLY A 75 -8.17 -33.15 -3.94
C GLY A 75 -7.85 -32.07 -2.90
N ILE A 76 -6.98 -32.37 -1.93
CA ILE A 76 -6.53 -31.42 -0.91
C ILE A 76 -5.52 -30.43 -1.50
N ASP A 77 -4.58 -30.92 -2.31
CA ASP A 77 -3.58 -30.10 -3.00
C ASP A 77 -4.25 -29.04 -3.88
N ALA A 78 -5.33 -29.39 -4.58
CA ALA A 78 -6.11 -28.42 -5.35
C ALA A 78 -6.74 -27.31 -4.50
N GLN A 79 -7.12 -27.59 -3.25
CA GLN A 79 -7.64 -26.57 -2.32
C GLN A 79 -6.53 -25.68 -1.78
N LEU A 80 -5.35 -26.25 -1.49
CA LEU A 80 -4.16 -25.50 -1.09
C LEU A 80 -3.71 -24.57 -2.21
N GLU A 81 -3.63 -25.06 -3.45
CA GLU A 81 -3.29 -24.25 -4.62
C GLU A 81 -4.27 -23.08 -4.83
N THR A 82 -5.56 -23.32 -4.62
CA THR A 82 -6.57 -22.25 -4.68
C THR A 82 -6.32 -21.19 -3.59
N ALA A 83 -5.96 -21.60 -2.37
CA ALA A 83 -5.64 -20.67 -1.30
C ALA A 83 -4.38 -19.85 -1.59
N ASP A 84 -3.34 -20.49 -2.14
CA ASP A 84 -2.08 -19.85 -2.50
C ASP A 84 -2.28 -18.83 -3.63
N CYS A 85 -3.09 -19.16 -4.65
CA CYS A 85 -3.52 -18.22 -5.67
C CYS A 85 -4.20 -16.96 -5.08
N GLU A 86 -5.06 -17.13 -4.07
CA GLU A 86 -5.70 -15.99 -3.40
C GLU A 86 -4.73 -15.17 -2.55
N VAL A 87 -3.76 -15.82 -1.90
CA VAL A 87 -2.66 -15.14 -1.19
C VAL A 87 -1.85 -14.27 -2.14
N ASP A 88 -1.50 -14.80 -3.32
CA ASP A 88 -0.73 -14.07 -4.33
C ASP A 88 -1.48 -12.85 -4.86
N LYS A 89 -2.79 -12.97 -5.10
CA LYS A 89 -3.66 -11.84 -5.48
C LYS A 89 -3.64 -10.74 -4.43
N MET A 90 -3.79 -11.10 -3.16
CA MET A 90 -3.79 -10.12 -2.06
C MET A 90 -2.42 -9.47 -1.86
N CYS A 91 -1.33 -10.22 -2.03
CA CYS A 91 0.03 -9.68 -2.00
C CYS A 91 0.24 -8.68 -3.14
N THR A 92 -0.13 -9.05 -4.36
CA THR A 92 -0.05 -8.17 -5.55
C THR A 92 -0.83 -6.88 -5.32
N TRP A 93 -2.06 -6.98 -4.78
CA TRP A 93 -2.87 -5.81 -4.45
C TRP A 93 -2.18 -4.85 -3.47
N ILE A 94 -1.54 -5.37 -2.42
CA ILE A 94 -0.81 -4.54 -1.44
C ILE A 94 0.38 -3.83 -2.10
N ASP A 95 1.14 -4.55 -2.92
CA ASP A 95 2.33 -4.02 -3.58
C ASP A 95 1.98 -2.95 -4.64
N ASP A 96 0.91 -3.18 -5.41
CA ASP A 96 0.40 -2.20 -6.37
C ASP A 96 -0.07 -0.94 -5.65
N ARG A 97 -0.78 -1.08 -4.53
CA ARG A 97 -1.23 0.06 -3.74
C ARG A 97 -0.08 0.89 -3.19
N LYS A 98 1.02 0.24 -2.81
CA LYS A 98 2.26 0.91 -2.38
C LYS A 98 2.92 1.64 -3.54
N ARG A 99 3.01 1.01 -4.72
CA ARG A 99 3.59 1.62 -5.93
C ARG A 99 2.81 2.85 -6.38
N GLU A 100 1.47 2.81 -6.32
CA GLU A 100 0.61 3.96 -6.61
C GLU A 100 0.90 5.14 -5.67
N ALA A 101 1.02 4.89 -4.37
CA ALA A 101 1.34 5.93 -3.39
C ALA A 101 2.72 6.56 -3.66
N GLU A 102 3.73 5.75 -3.96
CA GLU A 102 5.07 6.23 -4.32
C GLU A 102 5.07 7.05 -5.61
N ALA A 103 4.27 6.66 -6.61
CA ALA A 103 4.15 7.39 -7.86
C ALA A 103 3.54 8.78 -7.67
N ILE A 104 2.54 8.91 -6.79
CA ILE A 104 1.93 10.19 -6.44
C ILE A 104 2.98 11.11 -5.79
N VAL A 105 3.75 10.60 -4.83
CA VAL A 105 4.81 11.38 -4.16
C VAL A 105 5.85 11.86 -5.17
N LYS A 106 6.36 10.97 -6.03
CA LYS A 106 7.32 11.35 -7.10
C LYS A 106 6.74 12.38 -8.06
N GLN A 107 5.45 12.27 -8.40
CA GLN A 107 4.79 13.25 -9.26
C GLN A 107 4.71 14.63 -8.58
N GLU A 108 4.42 14.68 -7.28
CA GLU A 108 4.44 15.95 -6.52
C GLU A 108 5.84 16.55 -6.45
N GLU A 109 6.87 15.74 -6.22
CA GLU A 109 8.27 16.19 -6.22
C GLU A 109 8.68 16.80 -7.57
N LEU A 110 8.31 16.17 -8.69
CA LEU A 110 8.57 16.71 -10.02
C LEU A 110 7.82 18.03 -10.28
N LYS A 111 6.55 18.12 -9.86
CA LYS A 111 5.78 19.38 -9.96
C LYS A 111 6.43 20.48 -9.15
N PHE A 112 6.90 20.17 -7.94
CA PHE A 112 7.62 21.11 -7.09
C PHE A 112 8.92 21.59 -7.72
N HIS A 113 9.74 20.66 -8.22
CA HIS A 113 11.00 20.99 -8.88
C HIS A 113 10.78 21.87 -10.13
N LYS A 114 9.75 21.57 -10.92
CA LYS A 114 9.37 22.39 -12.07
C LYS A 114 8.99 23.82 -11.66
N ALA A 115 8.14 23.98 -10.65
CA ALA A 115 7.73 25.29 -10.15
C ALA A 115 8.92 26.12 -9.62
N LYS A 116 9.90 25.45 -8.99
CA LYS A 116 11.14 26.10 -8.54
C LYS A 116 11.95 26.67 -9.70
N ILE A 117 12.09 25.92 -10.80
CA ILE A 117 12.78 26.37 -12.01
C ILE A 117 12.05 27.56 -12.65
N GLU A 118 10.72 27.48 -12.77
CA GLU A 118 9.92 28.57 -13.35
C GLU A 118 10.07 29.88 -12.55
N MET A 119 9.99 29.80 -11.21
CA MET A 119 10.20 30.97 -10.35
C MET A 119 11.62 31.54 -10.46
N GLN A 120 12.65 30.68 -10.57
CA GLN A 120 14.03 31.13 -10.76
C GLN A 120 14.22 31.82 -12.12
N ALA A 121 13.56 31.34 -13.17
CA ALA A 121 13.60 31.98 -14.49
C ALA A 121 12.92 33.35 -14.48
N GLU A 122 11.79 33.51 -13.78
CA GLU A 122 11.06 34.77 -13.67
C GLU A 122 11.89 35.85 -12.95
N ILE A 123 12.64 35.48 -11.91
CA ILE A 123 13.61 36.37 -11.24
C ILE A 123 14.77 36.78 -12.16
N GLN A 124 15.21 35.90 -13.08
CA GLN A 124 16.32 36.19 -14.00
C GLN A 124 15.89 36.98 -15.26
N VAL A 125 14.60 37.02 -15.59
CA VAL A 125 14.07 37.71 -16.78
C VAL A 125 13.77 39.20 -16.53
N GLU A 126 13.83 39.70 -15.29
CA GLU A 126 13.90 41.15 -15.02
C GLU A 126 15.35 41.66 -14.88
N PRO A 127 15.99 42.16 -15.95
CA PRO A 127 17.05 43.13 -15.81
C PRO A 127 16.43 44.53 -15.89
N HIS A 128 16.21 45.18 -14.74
CA HIS A 128 16.08 46.64 -14.72
C HIS A 128 17.32 47.29 -14.08
N PRO A 129 18.13 48.03 -14.85
CA PRO A 129 19.27 48.75 -14.32
C PRO A 129 18.78 50.06 -13.74
N GLN A 130 18.64 50.16 -12.41
CA GLN A 130 18.73 51.45 -11.73
C GLN A 130 18.85 51.29 -10.21
N GLN A 131 20.10 51.33 -9.75
CA GLN A 131 20.40 51.99 -8.47
C GLN A 131 19.94 53.44 -8.57
N ALA A 132 18.79 53.78 -7.99
CA ALA A 132 18.53 55.15 -7.55
C ALA A 132 17.44 55.18 -6.47
N THR A 133 17.86 55.65 -5.30
CA THR A 133 17.08 56.36 -4.28
C THR A 133 15.99 55.61 -3.50
N MET A 134 16.20 55.63 -2.18
CA MET A 134 15.22 55.36 -1.13
C MET A 134 13.89 56.08 -1.35
N THR A 135 12.78 55.36 -1.21
CA THR A 135 11.64 55.57 -0.29
C THR A 135 10.33 55.06 -0.91
N ALA A 136 9.42 54.67 -0.02
CA ALA A 136 7.99 54.41 -0.24
C ALA A 136 7.60 52.99 -0.68
N ILE A 137 7.18 52.21 0.32
CA ILE A 137 5.89 51.49 0.37
C ILE A 137 5.32 51.14 -1.01
N HIS A 138 5.68 49.97 -1.53
CA HIS A 138 4.88 49.27 -2.51
C HIS A 138 4.83 47.80 -2.13
N GLY A 139 3.62 47.30 -1.90
CA GLY A 139 3.36 45.92 -1.49
C GLY A 139 3.51 44.97 -2.66
N ASP A 140 4.75 44.74 -3.09
CA ASP A 140 5.08 43.77 -4.13
C ASP A 140 5.82 42.56 -3.55
N LEU A 141 5.22 41.41 -3.84
CA LEU A 141 5.47 40.02 -3.45
C LEU A 141 6.86 39.48 -3.82
N VAL A 142 7.94 40.13 -3.42
CA VAL A 142 9.28 39.50 -3.53
C VAL A 142 9.61 38.87 -2.19
N ARG A 143 9.49 37.54 -2.11
CA ARG A 143 10.02 36.76 -0.97
C ARG A 143 11.55 36.92 -0.97
N ILE A 144 12.07 37.73 -0.06
CA ILE A 144 13.50 38.04 0.11
C ILE A 144 14.16 37.05 1.09
N ASP A 145 13.71 35.80 1.17
CA ASP A 145 14.32 34.83 2.09
C ASP A 145 15.48 34.14 1.37
N PRO A 146 16.77 34.45 1.67
CA PRO A 146 17.91 34.01 0.87
C PRO A 146 18.11 32.50 0.83
N ASP A 147 17.55 31.79 1.81
CA ASP A 147 17.77 30.37 2.00
C ASP A 147 16.67 29.51 1.38
N TRP A 148 15.70 30.13 0.68
CA TRP A 148 14.57 29.43 0.07
C TRP A 148 14.99 28.33 -0.92
N GLU A 149 16.16 28.49 -1.55
CA GLU A 149 16.75 27.51 -2.45
C GLU A 149 17.17 26.21 -1.75
N SER A 150 17.40 26.26 -0.44
CA SER A 150 17.77 25.09 0.37
C SER A 150 16.55 24.34 0.93
N TRP A 151 15.34 24.87 0.74
CA TRP A 151 14.14 24.31 1.34
C TRP A 151 13.70 23.00 0.69
N ASP A 152 13.27 22.07 1.53
CA ASP A 152 12.56 20.88 1.09
C ASP A 152 11.09 21.20 0.73
N CYS A 153 10.43 20.26 0.06
CA CYS A 153 9.04 20.44 -0.38
C CYS A 153 8.08 20.76 0.78
N LYS A 154 8.37 20.27 1.99
CA LYS A 154 7.54 20.45 3.19
C LYS A 154 7.66 21.87 3.74
N THR A 155 8.87 22.39 3.80
CA THR A 155 9.19 23.74 4.28
C THR A 155 8.64 24.79 3.32
N PHE A 156 8.82 24.60 2.01
CA PHE A 156 8.29 25.53 1.01
C PHE A 156 6.76 25.58 0.97
N ARG A 157 6.08 24.42 1.08
CA ARG A 157 4.60 24.37 1.11
C ARG A 157 4.05 25.02 2.37
N SER A 158 4.74 24.88 3.51
CA SER A 158 4.32 25.49 4.78
C SER A 158 4.43 27.03 4.75
N SER A 159 5.45 27.59 4.09
CA SER A 159 5.58 29.05 3.96
C SER A 159 4.59 29.68 2.98
N LEU A 160 4.18 28.97 1.92
CA LEU A 160 3.08 29.36 1.02
C LEU A 160 1.74 29.56 1.74
N ILE A 161 1.42 28.69 2.69
CA ILE A 161 0.15 28.77 3.44
C ILE A 161 0.14 29.99 4.38
N VAL A 162 1.26 30.27 5.06
CA VAL A 162 1.39 31.40 6.00
C VAL A 162 1.23 32.76 5.30
N ASP A 163 1.71 32.90 4.07
CA ASP A 163 1.58 34.16 3.33
C ASP A 163 0.16 34.41 2.82
N GLN A 164 -0.61 33.34 2.54
CA GLN A 164 -2.00 33.44 2.12
C GLN A 164 -2.93 33.88 3.26
N GLU A 165 -2.64 33.45 4.51
CA GLU A 165 -3.37 33.90 5.70
C GLU A 165 -3.06 35.36 6.06
N LYS A 166 -1.81 35.81 5.88
CA LYS A 166 -1.43 37.22 6.07
C LYS A 166 -2.05 38.16 5.04
N SER A 167 -2.26 37.69 3.80
CA SER A 167 -2.94 38.45 2.75
C SER A 167 -4.46 38.63 3.00
N ASN A 168 -5.09 37.74 3.78
CA ASN A 168 -6.53 37.75 4.04
C ASN A 168 -6.94 38.41 5.37
N GLY A 169 -5.98 38.91 6.15
CA GLY A 169 -6.20 39.42 7.50
C GLY A 169 -5.90 40.91 7.66
N TYR A 170 -6.72 41.80 7.08
CA TYR A 170 -6.86 43.17 7.59
C TYR A 170 -8.27 43.74 7.37
N LYS A 171 -9.08 43.74 8.42
CA LYS A 171 -10.20 44.68 8.61
C LYS A 171 -10.03 45.29 10.00
N PRO A 172 -9.66 46.58 10.11
CA PRO A 172 -9.63 47.24 11.41
C PRO A 172 -11.05 47.65 11.79
N ALA A 173 -11.40 47.46 13.07
CA ALA A 173 -12.44 48.22 13.76
C ALA A 173 -11.73 49.26 14.64
#